data_AF-A0A6C0JLG2-F1
#
_entry.id   AF-A0A6C0JLG2-F1
#
_cell.length_a   1.000
_cell.length_b   1.000
_cell.length_c   1.000
_cell.angle_alpha   90.00
_cell.angle_beta   90.00
_cell.angle_gamma   90.00
#
_symmetry.space_group_name_H-M   'P 1'
#
loop_
_entity.id
_entity.type
_entity.pdbx_description
1 polymer ?
#
loop_
_entity_poly.entity_id
_entity_poly.type
_entity_poly.pdbx_seq_one_letter_code
_entity_poly.pdbx_strand_id
1 'polypeptide(L)'
;MAPKPKTAFQTAERYIQLSNVWESNEWVPRIKHINEMILMPLIAFFSYCVGYSDIMFCLSTFVGAMSAWTEYAEFVELKFVMQRMELQGRRVGGPFISTNDPTYMPYVWADAVTRPQRRRLTPPY
;
A
#
# COMPACT_ATOMS: atom_id res chain seq x y z
N MET A 1 5.51 8.49 9.41
CA MET A 1 4.76 7.24 9.64
C MET A 1 3.29 7.60 9.86
N ALA A 2 2.43 7.29 8.88
CA ALA A 2 0.99 7.43 9.07
C ALA A 2 0.53 6.47 10.20
N PRO A 3 -0.49 6.84 11.00
CA PRO A 3 -1.02 5.96 12.03
C PRO A 3 -1.57 4.69 11.38
N LYS A 4 -1.19 3.50 11.89
CA LYS A 4 -1.71 2.22 11.39
C LYS A 4 -3.25 2.22 11.48
N PRO A 5 -3.96 1.86 10.40
CA PRO A 5 -5.42 1.89 10.37
C PRO A 5 -5.99 0.90 11.38
N LYS A 6 -6.98 1.34 12.17
CA LYS A 6 -7.56 0.54 13.27
C LYS A 6 -8.77 -0.29 12.84
N THR A 7 -9.38 0.05 11.69
CA THR A 7 -10.57 -0.62 11.16
C THR A 7 -10.35 -1.10 9.73
N ALA A 8 -11.11 -2.13 9.32
CA ALA A 8 -11.00 -2.72 7.98
C ALA A 8 -11.27 -1.69 6.87
N PHE A 9 -12.22 -0.78 7.07
CA PHE A 9 -12.55 0.29 6.12
C PHE A 9 -11.42 1.32 5.98
N GLN A 10 -10.79 1.74 7.09
CA GLN A 10 -9.62 2.63 7.04
C GLN A 10 -8.44 1.97 6.31
N THR A 11 -8.29 0.66 6.49
CA THR A 11 -7.25 -0.12 5.81
C THR A 11 -7.49 -0.17 4.31
N ALA A 12 -8.75 -0.40 3.90
CA ALA A 12 -9.15 -0.38 2.49
C ALA A 12 -8.96 1.02 1.85
N GLU A 13 -9.34 2.09 2.55
CA GLU A 13 -9.17 3.47 2.08
C GLU A 13 -7.68 3.81 1.88
N ARG A 14 -6.83 3.47 2.86
CA ARG A 14 -5.39 3.68 2.76
C ARG A 14 -4.77 2.87 1.61
N TYR A 15 -5.23 1.64 1.41
CA TYR A 15 -4.83 0.82 0.25
C TYR A 15 -5.23 1.48 -1.07
N ILE A 16 -6.44 2.02 -1.19
CA ILE A 16 -6.90 2.70 -2.41
C ILE A 16 -6.03 3.94 -2.70
N GLN A 17 -5.73 4.75 -1.68
CA GLN A 17 -4.84 5.91 -1.83
C GLN A 17 -3.45 5.50 -2.37
N LEU A 18 -2.84 4.45 -1.81
CA LEU A 18 -1.52 3.99 -2.22
C LEU A 18 -1.53 3.23 -3.56
N SER A 19 -2.57 2.45 -3.85
CA SER A 19 -2.71 1.74 -5.13
C SER A 19 -2.86 2.71 -6.30
N ASN A 20 -3.51 3.86 -6.12
CA ASN A 20 -3.53 4.90 -7.16
C ASN A 20 -2.13 5.43 -7.51
N VAL A 21 -1.20 5.42 -6.54
CA VAL A 21 0.19 5.84 -6.75
C VAL A 21 1.01 4.71 -7.38
N TRP A 22 0.90 3.49 -6.84
CA TRP A 22 1.80 2.37 -7.18
C TRP A 22 1.27 1.44 -8.28
N GLU A 23 -0.04 1.28 -8.40
CA GLU A 23 -0.73 0.41 -9.37
C GLU A 23 -1.35 1.16 -10.55
N SER A 24 -1.03 2.46 -10.72
CA SER A 24 -1.43 3.19 -11.93
C SER A 24 -1.07 2.39 -13.20
N ASN A 25 -2.01 2.34 -14.14
CA ASN A 25 -1.82 1.70 -15.45
C ASN A 25 -0.83 2.46 -16.34
N GLU A 26 -0.43 3.67 -15.93
CA GLU A 26 0.53 4.48 -16.65
C GLU A 26 1.96 4.02 -16.34
N TRP A 27 2.74 3.76 -17.39
CA TRP A 27 4.12 3.29 -17.28
C TRP A 27 5.09 4.37 -16.78
N VAL A 28 4.86 5.62 -17.17
CA VAL A 28 5.74 6.76 -16.83
C VAL A 28 5.86 6.99 -15.32
N PRO A 29 4.77 7.12 -14.54
CA PRO A 29 4.89 7.31 -13.09
C PRO A 29 5.55 6.11 -12.40
N ARG A 30 5.31 4.89 -12.87
CA ARG A 30 5.93 3.68 -12.32
C ARG A 30 7.46 3.69 -12.50
N ILE A 31 7.95 4.05 -13.69
CA ILE A 31 9.39 4.16 -13.96
C ILE A 31 10.01 5.26 -13.11
N LYS A 32 9.31 6.40 -12.93
CA LYS A 32 9.77 7.49 -12.07
C LYS A 32 9.97 7.03 -10.62
N HIS A 33 9.01 6.30 -10.06
CA HIS A 33 9.15 5.77 -8.69
C HIS A 33 10.30 4.76 -8.56
N ILE A 34 10.51 3.88 -9.55
CA ILE A 34 11.66 2.97 -9.55
C ILE A 34 12.98 3.74 -9.62
N ASN A 35 13.03 4.81 -10.42
CA ASN A 35 14.20 5.69 -10.52
C ASN A 35 14.52 6.33 -9.16
N GLU A 36 13.54 6.90 -8.49
CA GLU A 36 13.70 7.50 -7.16
C GLU A 36 14.09 6.48 -6.08
N MET A 37 13.57 5.24 -6.15
CA MET A 37 13.83 4.20 -5.15
C MET A 37 15.19 3.52 -5.29
N ILE A 38 15.72 3.37 -6.51
CA ILE A 38 16.88 2.50 -6.78
C ILE A 38 17.96 3.26 -7.55
N LEU A 39 17.58 3.93 -8.64
CA LEU A 39 18.56 4.47 -9.58
C LEU A 39 19.23 5.73 -9.03
N MET A 40 18.46 6.65 -8.43
CA MET A 40 18.97 7.87 -7.80
C MET A 40 19.94 7.61 -6.63
N PRO A 41 19.62 6.78 -5.62
CA PRO A 41 20.58 6.48 -4.55
C PRO A 41 21.83 5.76 -5.07
N LEU A 42 21.71 4.95 -6.13
CA LEU A 42 22.84 4.27 -6.76
C LEU A 42 23.73 5.26 -7.53
N ILE A 43 23.14 6.20 -8.28
CA ILE A 43 23.86 7.30 -8.94
C ILE A 43 24.57 8.17 -7.89
N ALA A 44 23.89 8.56 -6.82
CA ALA A 44 24.47 9.37 -5.76
C ALA A 44 25.66 8.66 -5.09
N PHE A 45 25.54 7.35 -4.82
CA PHE A 45 26.63 6.56 -4.28
C PHE A 45 27.86 6.54 -5.21
N PHE A 46 27.65 6.28 -6.50
CA PHE A 46 28.75 6.28 -7.47
C PHE A 46 29.35 7.68 -7.68
N SER A 47 28.53 8.74 -7.73
CA SER A 47 29.04 10.11 -7.85
C SER A 47 29.91 10.51 -6.66
N TYR A 48 29.60 9.99 -5.47
CA TYR A 48 30.41 10.20 -4.28
C TYR A 48 31.73 9.42 -4.34
N CYS A 49 31.71 8.15 -4.76
CA CYS A 49 32.93 7.35 -4.93
C CYS A 49 33.92 7.96 -5.92
N VAL A 50 33.42 8.63 -6.97
CA VAL A 50 34.26 9.31 -7.98
C VAL A 50 34.67 10.73 -7.54
N GLY A 51 34.09 11.26 -6.46
CA GLY A 51 34.39 12.60 -5.93
C GLY A 51 33.65 13.74 -6.62
N TYR A 52 32.60 13.45 -7.40
CA TYR A 52 31.77 14.44 -8.09
C TYR A 52 30.61 14.98 -7.23
N SER A 53 30.30 14.35 -6.09
CA SER A 53 29.19 14.77 -5.22
C SER A 53 29.59 14.80 -3.75
N ASP A 54 29.00 15.72 -3.00
CA ASP A 54 29.21 15.86 -1.57
C ASP A 54 28.37 14.89 -0.73
N ILE A 55 28.81 14.66 0.51
CA ILE A 55 28.13 13.80 1.49
C ILE A 55 26.67 14.22 1.69
N MET A 56 26.39 15.53 1.68
CA MET A 56 25.03 16.06 1.85
C MET A 56 24.09 15.67 0.71
N PHE A 57 24.60 15.59 -0.53
CA PHE A 57 23.83 15.15 -1.70
C PHE A 57 23.50 13.64 -1.62
N CYS A 58 24.46 12.84 -1.15
CA CYS A 58 24.23 11.42 -0.90
C CYS A 58 23.17 11.19 0.16
N LEU A 59 23.29 11.89 1.29
CA LEU A 59 22.34 11.77 2.40
C LEU A 59 20.93 12.19 2.00
N SER A 60 20.76 13.31 1.29
CA SER A 60 19.43 13.76 0.85
C SER A 60 18.77 12.76 -0.10
N THR A 61 19.53 12.23 -1.06
CA THR A 61 19.05 11.22 -2.00
C THR A 61 18.69 9.91 -1.29
N PHE A 62 19.50 9.49 -0.32
CA PHE A 62 19.25 8.28 0.46
C PHE A 62 18.02 8.42 1.36
N VAL A 63 17.82 9.59 1.99
CA VAL A 63 16.61 9.87 2.78
C VAL A 63 15.36 9.84 1.90
N GLY A 64 15.44 10.42 0.70
CA GLY A 64 14.36 10.34 -0.29
C GLY A 64 14.03 8.89 -0.67
N ALA A 65 15.04 8.11 -1.05
CA ALA A 65 14.88 6.70 -1.39
C ALA A 65 14.31 5.87 -0.22
N MET A 66 14.79 6.10 1.00
CA MET A 66 14.27 5.44 2.20
C MET A 66 12.79 5.76 2.43
N SER A 67 12.38 7.01 2.26
CA SER A 67 10.95 7.38 2.39
C SER A 67 10.08 6.64 1.37
N ALA A 68 10.52 6.59 0.10
CA ALA A 68 9.84 5.85 -0.96
C ALA A 68 9.78 4.34 -0.67
N TRP A 69 10.85 3.75 -0.13
CA TRP A 69 10.87 2.35 0.32
C TRP A 69 9.90 2.09 1.45
N THR A 70 9.82 2.99 2.44
CA THR A 70 8.87 2.82 3.55
C THR A 70 7.42 2.89 3.07
N GLU A 71 7.12 3.78 2.13
CA GLU A 71 5.78 3.89 1.53
C GLU A 71 5.45 2.66 0.68
N TYR A 72 6.40 2.17 -0.10
CA TYR A 72 6.24 0.94 -0.88
C TYR A 72 6.03 -0.28 0.02
N ALA A 73 6.77 -0.38 1.13
CA ALA A 73 6.59 -1.45 2.11
C ALA A 73 5.19 -1.41 2.76
N GLU A 74 4.69 -0.21 3.10
CA GLU A 74 3.32 -0.01 3.59
C GLU A 74 2.30 -0.51 2.56
N PHE A 75 2.48 -0.13 1.28
CA PHE A 75 1.61 -0.58 0.19
C PHE A 75 1.58 -2.11 0.07
N VAL A 76 2.73 -2.78 0.12
CA VAL A 76 2.83 -4.24 0.05
C VAL A 76 2.15 -4.91 1.25
N GLU A 77 2.35 -4.39 2.47
CA GLU A 77 1.68 -4.89 3.68
C GLU A 77 0.16 -4.80 3.52
N LEU A 78 -0.35 -3.64 3.09
CA LEU A 78 -1.78 -3.41 2.86
C LEU A 78 -2.34 -4.33 1.77
N LYS A 79 -1.59 -4.59 0.69
CA LYS A 79 -2.00 -5.52 -0.36
C LYS A 79 -2.20 -6.94 0.17
N PHE A 80 -1.28 -7.42 1.01
CA PHE A 80 -1.45 -8.72 1.67
C PHE A 80 -2.64 -8.73 2.64
N VAL A 81 -2.88 -7.63 3.35
CA VAL A 81 -4.06 -7.51 4.22
C VAL A 81 -5.35 -7.59 3.40
N MET A 82 -5.42 -6.92 2.24
CA MET A 82 -6.58 -6.99 1.34
C MET A 82 -6.82 -8.42 0.83
N GLN A 83 -5.77 -9.12 0.39
CA GLN A 83 -5.86 -10.53 -0.03
C GLN A 83 -6.36 -11.44 1.12
N ARG A 84 -5.93 -11.19 2.35
CA ARG A 84 -6.43 -11.93 3.53
C ARG A 84 -7.91 -11.64 3.78
N MET A 85 -8.34 -10.38 3.66
CA MET A 85 -9.76 -10.02 3.81
C MET A 85 -10.63 -10.67 2.73
N GLU A 86 -10.14 -10.73 1.49
CA GLU A 86 -10.82 -11.44 0.41
C GLU A 86 -11.01 -12.92 0.74
N LEU A 87 -9.94 -13.62 1.16
CA LEU A 87 -10.00 -15.04 1.52
C LEU A 87 -10.95 -15.28 2.71
N GLN A 88 -10.93 -14.40 3.70
CA GLN A 88 -11.86 -14.46 4.84
C GLN A 88 -13.30 -14.26 4.38
N GLY A 89 -13.56 -13.28 3.51
CA GLY A 89 -14.87 -13.03 2.91
C GLY A 89 -15.39 -14.25 2.15
N ARG A 90 -14.54 -14.90 1.34
CA ARG A 90 -14.90 -16.14 0.62
C ARG A 90 -15.20 -17.28 1.59
N ARG A 91 -14.46 -17.41 2.69
CA ARG A 91 -14.68 -18.45 3.71
C ARG A 91 -16.04 -18.36 4.41
N VAL A 92 -16.60 -17.16 4.55
CA VAL A 92 -17.90 -16.93 5.23
C VAL A 92 -19.11 -16.93 4.28
N GLY A 93 -18.93 -17.41 3.03
CA GLY A 93 -20.00 -17.48 2.03
C GLY A 93 -19.97 -16.35 0.99
N GLY A 94 -18.90 -15.55 0.96
CA GLY A 94 -18.71 -14.46 0.01
C GLY A 94 -19.12 -13.09 0.55
N PRO A 95 -18.70 -12.02 -0.12
CA PRO A 95 -19.13 -10.66 0.23
C PRO A 95 -20.63 -10.47 -0.05
N PHE A 96 -21.29 -9.68 0.79
CA PHE A 96 -22.72 -9.39 0.65
C PHE A 96 -23.01 -8.37 -0.47
N ILE A 97 -22.04 -7.50 -0.72
CA ILE A 97 -22.06 -6.51 -1.80
C ILE A 97 -21.09 -7.00 -2.86
N SER A 98 -21.52 -7.09 -4.12
CA SER A 98 -20.63 -7.37 -5.24
C SER A 98 -20.50 -6.12 -6.10
N THR A 99 -19.28 -5.79 -6.51
CA THR A 99 -19.01 -4.77 -7.52
C THR A 99 -18.08 -5.34 -8.58
N ASN A 100 -18.23 -4.89 -9.82
CA ASN A 100 -17.28 -5.19 -10.89
C ASN A 100 -16.16 -4.14 -11.00
N ASP A 101 -16.27 -3.05 -10.24
CA ASP A 101 -15.24 -2.00 -10.22
C ASP A 101 -14.08 -2.40 -9.30
N PRO A 102 -12.86 -2.61 -9.83
CA PRO A 102 -11.70 -2.99 -9.03
C PRO A 102 -11.35 -1.94 -7.96
N THR A 103 -11.70 -0.67 -8.19
CA THR A 103 -11.42 0.44 -7.27
C THR A 103 -12.17 0.31 -5.95
N TYR A 104 -13.41 -0.18 -6.00
CA TYR A 104 -14.27 -0.31 -4.82
C TYR A 104 -14.21 -1.71 -4.19
N MET A 105 -13.54 -2.67 -4.84
CA MET A 105 -13.39 -4.03 -4.32
C MET A 105 -12.75 -4.11 -2.92
N PRO A 106 -11.76 -3.27 -2.55
CA PRO A 106 -11.21 -3.25 -1.19
C PRO A 106 -12.27 -2.95 -0.11
N TYR A 107 -13.25 -2.09 -0.41
CA TYR A 107 -14.35 -1.80 0.52
C TYR A 107 -15.31 -2.98 0.67
N VAL A 108 -15.53 -3.73 -0.40
CA VAL A 108 -16.33 -4.95 -0.38
C VAL A 108 -15.71 -6.00 0.55
N TRP A 109 -14.39 -6.18 0.47
CA TRP A 109 -13.68 -7.10 1.37
C TRP A 109 -13.70 -6.63 2.82
N ALA A 110 -13.57 -5.32 3.06
CA ALA A 110 -13.69 -4.76 4.41
C ALA A 110 -15.08 -4.98 5.03
N ASP A 111 -16.15 -4.82 4.24
CA ASP A 111 -17.52 -5.11 4.68
C ASP A 111 -17.72 -6.60 5.02
N ALA A 112 -17.16 -7.49 4.18
CA ALA A 112 -17.26 -8.94 4.39
C ALA A 112 -16.62 -9.43 5.70
N VAL A 113 -15.54 -8.78 6.16
CA VAL A 113 -14.85 -9.16 7.40
C VAL A 113 -15.50 -8.54 8.65
N THR A 114 -16.08 -7.35 8.53
CA THR A 114 -16.66 -6.63 9.68
C THR A 114 -18.03 -7.16 10.10
N ARG A 115 -18.85 -7.66 9.17
CA ARG A 115 -20.21 -8.13 9.45
C ARG A 115 -20.30 -9.43 10.28
N PRO A 116 -19.54 -10.50 10.00
CA PRO A 116 -19.57 -11.72 10.82
C PRO A 116 -19.17 -11.43 12.26
N GLN A 117 -18.23 -10.51 12.46
CA GLN A 117 -17.81 -10.07 13.79
C GLN A 117 -18.93 -9.31 14.51
N ARG A 118 -19.67 -8.45 13.81
CA ARG A 118 -20.86 -7.77 14.37
C ARG A 118 -21.96 -8.76 14.75
N ARG A 119 -22.25 -9.77 13.91
CA ARG A 119 -23.26 -10.81 14.19
C ARG A 119 -22.95 -11.65 15.42
N ARG A 120 -21.67 -11.88 15.74
CA ARG A 120 -21.25 -12.60 16.95
C ARG A 120 -21.42 -11.79 18.24
N LEU A 121 -21.43 -10.45 18.14
CA LEU A 121 -21.52 -9.54 19.29
C LEU A 121 -22.96 -9.15 19.65
N THR A 122 -23.92 -9.37 18.76
CA THR A 122 -25.36 -9.24 19.04
C THR A 122 -25.96 -10.61 19.35
N PRO A 123 -26.42 -10.87 20.59
CA PRO A 123 -27.16 -12.09 20.90
C PRO A 123 -28.48 -12.12 20.10
N PRO A 124 -28.94 -13.31 19.68
CA PRO A 124 -30.28 -13.45 19.13
C PRO A 124 -31.28 -13.17 20.25
N TYR A 125 -32.12 -12.15 20.04
CA TYR A 125 -33.36 -11.98 20.80
C TYR A 125 -34.46 -12.83 20.16
#